data_AF-A0A2A2DEW1-F1
#
_entry.id   AF-A0A2A2DEW1-F1
#
_cell.length_a   1.000
_cell.length_b   1.000
_cell.length_c   1.000
_cell.angle_alpha   90.00
_cell.angle_beta   90.00
_cell.angle_gamma   90.00
#
_symmetry.space_group_name_H-M   'P 1'
#
loop_
_entity.id
_entity.type
_entity.pdbx_description
1 polymer ?
#
loop_
_entity_poly.entity_id
_entity_poly.type
_entity_poly.pdbx_seq_one_letter_code
_entity_poly.pdbx_strand_id
1 'polypeptide(L)'
;MSDSGGQSGIRDLLSRSTSVPPAAVIPDDISRNRGKMKITAKVAGIAAAGAALVLMTPAAGHADTQARQYLVNHHSNQCLQVTDGQNGTPAIQGYCEIGTKAQWKIERVSGNDFRIVNVLSGKCLEIADSRKDNGAPAQQWTCVNGVDTQLWRFDVMNDITPVINKNSGKFLEIDNSSVRPGARAQQWAEAVTAPGQQWRAPEVPAGRQVR
;
A
#
# COMPACT_ATOMS: atom_id res chain seq x y z
N MET A 1 35.85 -53.89 32.00
CA MET A 1 36.23 -53.70 30.59
C MET A 1 34.96 -53.30 29.86
N SER A 2 34.61 -52.02 29.86
CA SER A 2 34.97 -51.02 28.83
C SER A 2 34.37 -51.43 27.48
N ASP A 3 33.35 -50.74 26.97
CA ASP A 3 33.58 -49.50 26.24
C ASP A 3 32.28 -48.71 26.00
N SER A 4 32.48 -47.42 25.79
CA SER A 4 31.50 -46.34 25.64
C SER A 4 31.77 -45.63 24.31
N GLY A 5 30.73 -45.22 23.59
CA GLY A 5 30.82 -44.29 22.45
C GLY A 5 29.65 -44.51 21.47
N GLY A 6 28.90 -43.52 21.00
CA GLY A 6 29.20 -42.11 20.84
C GLY A 6 29.13 -41.76 19.34
N GLN A 7 27.99 -41.22 18.91
CA GLN A 7 27.68 -40.39 17.74
C GLN A 7 28.60 -40.41 16.49
N SER A 8 27.99 -40.52 15.30
CA SER A 8 28.14 -39.58 14.16
C SER A 8 27.69 -40.24 12.85
N GLY A 9 26.72 -39.66 12.14
CA GLY A 9 26.33 -40.20 10.83
C GLY A 9 25.09 -39.59 10.18
N ILE A 10 24.88 -38.27 10.27
CA ILE A 10 23.95 -37.58 9.36
C ILE A 10 24.72 -36.46 8.68
N ARG A 11 25.43 -36.83 7.62
CA ARG A 11 25.99 -35.92 6.61
C ARG A 11 25.66 -36.54 5.27
N ASP A 12 24.67 -35.97 4.57
CA ASP A 12 24.61 -35.84 3.11
C ASP A 12 23.19 -35.49 2.65
N LEU A 13 22.83 -34.20 2.77
CA LEU A 13 21.68 -33.64 2.05
C LEU A 13 21.93 -32.17 1.69
N LEU A 14 23.03 -31.86 1.00
CA LEU A 14 23.24 -30.54 0.39
C LEU A 14 23.97 -30.67 -0.95
N SER A 15 23.24 -31.04 -2.01
CA SER A 15 23.51 -30.52 -3.36
C SER A 15 22.34 -30.85 -4.28
N ARG A 16 21.31 -30.00 -4.24
CA ARG A 16 20.40 -29.85 -5.39
C ARG A 16 20.44 -28.39 -5.80
N SER A 17 21.32 -28.15 -6.77
CA SER A 17 21.38 -26.94 -7.59
C SER A 17 19.99 -26.61 -8.12
N THR A 18 19.42 -25.49 -7.66
CA THR A 18 18.25 -24.88 -8.29
C THR A 18 18.77 -23.89 -9.32
N SER A 19 18.79 -24.32 -10.59
CA SER A 19 19.06 -23.46 -11.74
C SER A 19 18.03 -22.32 -11.80
N VAL A 20 18.51 -21.08 -11.79
CA VAL A 20 17.70 -19.88 -12.06
C VAL A 20 17.20 -19.94 -13.51
N PRO A 21 15.89 -19.85 -13.81
CA PRO A 21 15.42 -19.78 -15.17
C PRO A 21 15.80 -18.43 -15.81
N PRO A 22 16.11 -18.38 -17.12
CA PRO A 22 16.43 -17.14 -17.80
C PRO A 22 15.22 -16.20 -17.83
N ALA A 23 15.48 -14.90 -17.66
CA ALA A 23 14.47 -13.85 -17.74
C ALA A 23 13.71 -13.93 -19.08
N ALA A 24 12.38 -14.00 -19.01
CA ALA A 24 11.53 -13.91 -20.18
C ALA A 24 11.63 -12.50 -20.79
N VAL A 25 12.02 -12.43 -22.06
CA VAL A 25 11.94 -11.22 -22.88
C VAL A 25 10.46 -10.92 -23.11
N ILE A 26 9.94 -9.82 -22.55
CA ILE A 26 8.58 -9.34 -22.83
C ILE A 26 8.64 -8.49 -24.10
N PRO A 27 7.86 -8.80 -25.15
CA PRO A 27 7.78 -7.96 -26.34
C PRO A 27 7.13 -6.61 -26.04
N ASP A 28 7.72 -5.55 -26.57
CA ASP A 28 7.16 -4.19 -26.60
C ASP A 28 5.88 -4.18 -27.45
N ASP A 29 4.71 -4.21 -26.82
CA ASP A 29 3.53 -3.56 -27.40
C ASP A 29 2.52 -3.14 -26.32
N ILE A 30 2.59 -1.88 -25.90
CA ILE A 30 1.43 -1.17 -25.38
C ILE A 30 1.15 -0.02 -26.35
N SER A 31 0.28 -0.31 -27.32
CA SER A 31 -0.42 0.70 -28.11
C SER A 31 -0.99 1.78 -27.17
N ARG A 32 -0.49 3.01 -27.30
CA ARG A 32 -1.04 4.18 -26.60
C ARG A 32 -2.37 4.55 -27.23
N ASN A 33 -3.48 4.14 -26.63
CA ASN A 33 -4.79 4.69 -26.96
C ASN A 33 -4.91 6.12 -26.41
N ARG A 34 -4.36 7.10 -27.12
CA ARG A 34 -4.65 8.53 -26.87
C ARG A 34 -6.00 8.86 -27.50
N GLY A 35 -7.07 8.70 -26.72
CA GLY A 35 -8.37 9.28 -27.04
C GLY A 35 -8.21 10.78 -27.26
N LYS A 36 -8.49 11.26 -28.48
CA LYS A 36 -8.47 12.68 -28.84
C LYS A 36 -9.61 13.39 -28.10
N MET A 37 -9.33 13.96 -26.94
CA MET A 37 -10.28 14.80 -26.21
C MET A 37 -10.41 16.13 -26.96
N LYS A 38 -11.48 16.30 -27.74
CA LYS A 38 -11.81 17.56 -28.42
C LYS A 38 -12.36 18.55 -27.39
N ILE A 39 -11.52 19.44 -26.88
CA ILE A 39 -11.95 20.57 -26.06
C ILE A 39 -12.49 21.64 -27.02
N THR A 40 -13.82 21.80 -27.07
CA THR A 40 -14.47 22.84 -27.89
C THR A 40 -14.76 24.02 -26.99
N ALA A 41 -13.85 24.99 -26.92
CA ALA A 41 -14.10 26.26 -26.24
C ALA A 41 -14.94 27.15 -27.16
N LYS A 42 -16.22 27.36 -26.83
CA LYS A 42 -17.02 28.43 -27.46
C LYS A 42 -16.64 29.75 -26.79
N VAL A 43 -15.85 30.58 -27.49
CA VAL A 43 -15.55 31.94 -27.08
C VAL A 43 -16.71 32.85 -27.50
N ALA A 44 -17.42 33.44 -26.53
CA ALA A 44 -18.35 34.54 -26.78
C ALA A 44 -17.53 35.82 -27.01
N GLY A 45 -17.72 36.47 -28.15
CA GLY A 45 -16.96 37.66 -28.54
C GLY A 45 -17.29 38.88 -27.69
N ILE A 46 -16.26 39.62 -27.29
CA ILE A 46 -16.38 40.99 -26.78
C ILE A 46 -15.50 41.86 -27.69
N ALA A 47 -16.12 42.85 -28.35
CA ALA A 47 -15.44 43.87 -29.13
C ALA A 47 -15.39 45.18 -28.33
N ALA A 48 -14.19 45.70 -28.05
CA ALA A 48 -13.78 47.11 -28.19
C ALA A 48 -12.45 47.40 -27.46
N ALA A 49 -11.51 47.97 -28.22
CA ALA A 49 -10.32 48.78 -27.90
C ALA A 49 -9.73 48.76 -26.47
N GLY A 50 -8.55 48.13 -26.34
CA GLY A 50 -7.66 48.23 -25.18
C GLY A 50 -6.80 46.97 -25.08
N ALA A 51 -5.63 46.96 -25.73
CA ALA A 51 -4.74 45.79 -25.75
C ALA A 51 -4.05 45.58 -24.39
N ALA A 52 -4.75 44.97 -23.44
CA ALA A 52 -4.12 44.32 -22.29
C ALA A 52 -3.91 42.84 -22.65
N LEU A 53 -2.67 42.48 -22.98
CA LEU A 53 -2.25 41.09 -23.16
C LEU A 53 -2.31 40.40 -21.79
N VAL A 54 -3.46 39.83 -21.44
CA VAL A 54 -3.58 38.97 -20.25
C VAL A 54 -2.86 37.66 -20.58
N LEU A 55 -1.62 37.53 -20.10
CA LEU A 55 -0.92 36.25 -20.09
C LEU A 55 -1.70 35.32 -19.16
N MET A 56 -2.53 34.44 -19.73
CA MET A 56 -3.07 33.31 -18.98
C MET A 56 -1.91 32.38 -18.67
N THR A 57 -1.36 32.49 -17.47
CA THR A 57 -0.51 31.42 -16.93
C THR A 57 -1.36 30.16 -16.87
N PRO A 58 -0.92 29.03 -17.47
CA PRO A 58 -1.57 27.77 -17.14
C PRO A 58 -1.41 27.58 -15.64
N ALA A 59 -2.53 27.42 -14.92
CA ALA A 59 -2.48 26.91 -13.57
C ALA A 59 -1.72 25.59 -13.64
N ALA A 60 -0.49 25.56 -13.10
CA ALA A 60 0.23 24.32 -12.94
C ALA A 60 -0.71 23.39 -12.19
N GLY A 61 -1.18 22.34 -12.86
CA GLY A 61 -1.88 21.26 -12.19
C GLY A 61 -0.95 20.80 -11.09
N HIS A 62 -1.39 20.89 -9.84
CA HIS A 62 -0.58 20.45 -8.71
C HIS A 62 -0.33 18.97 -8.93
N ALA A 63 0.88 18.62 -9.40
CA ALA A 63 1.33 17.26 -9.43
C ALA A 63 1.21 16.76 -7.99
N ASP A 64 0.53 15.64 -7.80
CA ASP A 64 0.41 15.01 -6.50
C ASP A 64 1.81 14.62 -6.02
N THR A 65 2.36 15.48 -5.15
CA THR A 65 3.70 15.39 -4.59
C THR A 65 3.76 14.43 -3.40
N GLN A 66 2.66 13.76 -3.05
CA GLN A 66 2.70 12.79 -1.96
C GLN A 66 3.60 11.61 -2.34
N ALA A 67 4.61 11.39 -1.50
CA ALA A 67 5.47 10.22 -1.59
C ALA A 67 4.61 8.96 -1.48
N ARG A 68 4.87 8.00 -2.37
CA ARG A 68 4.28 6.66 -2.25
C ARG A 68 5.04 5.93 -1.16
N GLN A 69 4.33 5.19 -0.33
CA GLN A 69 4.91 4.43 0.76
C GLN A 69 4.54 2.95 0.62
N TYR A 70 5.38 2.11 1.20
CA TYR A 70 4.97 0.78 1.60
C TYR A 70 4.39 0.83 3.01
N LEU A 71 3.44 -0.04 3.35
CA LEU A 71 3.13 -0.39 4.73
C LEU A 71 3.73 -1.76 5.02
N VAL A 72 4.88 -1.78 5.68
CA VAL A 72 5.66 -2.99 5.91
C VAL A 72 5.37 -3.50 7.31
N ASN A 73 4.84 -4.71 7.42
CA ASN A 73 4.73 -5.35 8.71
C ASN A 73 6.14 -5.62 9.28
N HIS A 74 6.40 -5.11 10.48
CA HIS A 74 7.72 -5.14 11.11
C HIS A 74 8.20 -6.57 11.39
N HIS A 75 7.27 -7.49 11.68
CA HIS A 75 7.56 -8.88 11.99
C HIS A 75 7.99 -9.68 10.75
N SER A 76 7.15 -9.64 9.72
CA SER A 76 7.32 -10.47 8.53
C SER A 76 8.18 -9.83 7.45
N ASN A 77 8.46 -8.53 7.57
CA ASN A 77 9.07 -7.68 6.53
C ASN A 77 8.29 -7.69 5.19
N GLN A 78 7.01 -8.04 5.23
CA GLN A 78 6.13 -8.04 4.06
C GLN A 78 5.24 -6.81 4.01
N CYS A 79 4.84 -6.46 2.81
CA CYS A 79 4.04 -5.29 2.53
C CYS A 79 2.54 -5.61 2.54
N LEU A 80 1.75 -4.71 3.14
CA LEU A 80 0.31 -4.67 2.94
C LEU A 80 0.02 -4.41 1.46
N GLN A 81 -0.87 -5.19 0.88
CA GLN A 81 -1.24 -5.09 -0.53
C GLN A 81 -2.68 -5.56 -0.75
N VAL A 82 -3.21 -5.20 -1.91
CA VAL A 82 -4.47 -5.73 -2.46
C VAL A 82 -4.19 -6.42 -3.78
N THR A 83 -5.03 -7.37 -4.18
CA THR A 83 -4.80 -8.20 -5.38
C THR A 83 -5.40 -7.61 -6.66
N ASP A 84 -6.38 -6.72 -6.53
CA ASP A 84 -7.09 -6.11 -7.65
C ASP A 84 -7.65 -4.73 -7.24
N GLY A 85 -8.50 -4.12 -8.07
CA GLY A 85 -9.09 -2.81 -7.84
C GLY A 85 -10.53 -2.80 -7.34
N GLN A 86 -11.12 -3.93 -6.93
CA GLN A 86 -12.54 -4.00 -6.57
C GLN A 86 -12.83 -3.55 -5.14
N ASN A 87 -14.06 -3.11 -4.89
CA ASN A 87 -14.53 -2.92 -3.51
C ASN A 87 -14.66 -4.28 -2.82
N GLY A 88 -14.26 -4.34 -1.56
CA GLY A 88 -14.31 -5.56 -0.76
C GLY A 88 -13.10 -6.48 -0.95
N THR A 89 -12.16 -6.14 -1.84
CA THR A 89 -10.92 -6.91 -1.98
C THR A 89 -10.16 -6.91 -0.66
N PRO A 90 -9.85 -8.09 -0.09
CA PRO A 90 -9.14 -8.18 1.17
C PRO A 90 -7.74 -7.57 1.06
N ALA A 91 -7.34 -6.84 2.10
CA ALA A 91 -5.95 -6.50 2.28
C ALA A 91 -5.21 -7.72 2.85
N ILE A 92 -4.04 -8.01 2.30
CA ILE A 92 -3.17 -9.14 2.68
C ILE A 92 -1.74 -8.65 2.82
N GLN A 93 -0.86 -9.46 3.40
CA GLN A 93 0.59 -9.24 3.26
C GLN A 93 1.16 -10.00 2.05
N GLY A 94 2.26 -9.51 1.49
CA GLY A 94 3.09 -10.23 0.53
C GLY A 94 4.44 -9.56 0.30
N TYR A 95 5.20 -10.05 -0.67
CA TYR A 95 6.48 -9.43 -1.03
C TYR A 95 6.28 -7.94 -1.39
N CYS A 96 7.21 -7.12 -0.94
CA CYS A 96 7.25 -5.70 -1.29
C CYS A 96 7.67 -5.54 -2.75
N GLU A 97 6.69 -5.58 -3.65
CA GLU A 97 6.93 -5.51 -5.08
C GLU A 97 7.00 -4.06 -5.58
N ILE A 98 7.93 -3.83 -6.50
CA ILE A 98 7.97 -2.62 -7.32
C ILE A 98 6.76 -2.65 -8.26
N GLY A 99 5.82 -1.72 -8.09
CA GLY A 99 4.51 -1.74 -8.76
C GLY A 99 3.45 -1.14 -7.85
N THR A 100 2.21 -0.97 -8.30
CA THR A 100 1.24 -0.12 -7.57
C THR A 100 0.40 -0.83 -6.52
N LYS A 101 0.29 -2.17 -6.55
CA LYS A 101 -0.62 -2.94 -5.68
C LYS A 101 -0.27 -2.91 -4.18
N ALA A 102 1.02 -2.80 -3.87
CA ALA A 102 1.57 -2.73 -2.51
C ALA A 102 1.97 -1.30 -2.11
N GLN A 103 1.70 -0.31 -2.96
CA GLN A 103 2.04 1.09 -2.73
C GLN A 103 0.80 1.84 -2.27
N TRP A 104 1.00 2.71 -1.29
CA TRP A 104 -0.05 3.47 -0.64
C TRP A 104 0.34 4.95 -0.58
N LYS A 105 -0.67 5.83 -0.63
CA LYS A 105 -0.54 7.22 -0.21
C LYS A 105 -1.16 7.36 1.18
N ILE A 106 -0.43 7.97 2.10
CA ILE A 106 -0.93 8.24 3.45
C ILE A 106 -1.31 9.72 3.52
N GLU A 107 -2.60 9.97 3.27
CA GLU A 107 -3.17 11.30 3.10
C GLU A 107 -3.75 11.80 4.43
N ARG A 108 -3.23 12.91 4.97
CA ARG A 108 -3.84 13.53 6.17
C ARG A 108 -5.20 14.12 5.81
N VAL A 109 -6.23 13.75 6.58
CA VAL A 109 -7.60 14.28 6.41
C VAL A 109 -7.85 15.46 7.36
N SER A 110 -7.61 15.28 8.65
CA SER A 110 -7.80 16.32 9.68
C SER A 110 -7.16 15.89 10.99
N GLY A 111 -6.57 16.81 11.75
CA GLY A 111 -5.87 16.44 12.99
C GLY A 111 -4.93 15.26 12.71
N ASN A 112 -4.94 14.22 13.55
CA ASN A 112 -4.15 13.00 13.36
C ASN A 112 -4.88 11.87 12.59
N ASP A 113 -5.97 12.18 11.90
CA ASP A 113 -6.69 11.19 11.09
C ASP A 113 -6.17 11.21 9.64
N PHE A 114 -5.86 10.03 9.12
CA PHE A 114 -5.32 9.80 7.78
C PHE A 114 -6.18 8.82 6.99
N ARG A 115 -6.13 8.93 5.67
CA ARG A 115 -6.52 7.88 4.74
C ARG A 115 -5.28 7.15 4.24
N ILE A 116 -5.43 5.86 4.00
CA ILE A 116 -4.42 5.02 3.38
C ILE A 116 -4.98 4.59 2.03
N VAL A 117 -4.54 5.26 0.96
CA VAL A 117 -5.10 5.12 -0.39
C VAL A 117 -4.20 4.24 -1.24
N ASN A 118 -4.74 3.15 -1.77
CA ASN A 118 -3.98 2.26 -2.61
C ASN A 118 -3.66 2.92 -3.96
N VAL A 119 -2.40 2.84 -4.40
CA VAL A 119 -1.94 3.49 -5.64
C VAL A 119 -2.50 2.80 -6.88
N LEU A 120 -2.73 1.48 -6.85
CA LEU A 120 -3.31 0.75 -7.99
C LEU A 120 -4.76 1.16 -8.23
N SER A 121 -5.58 1.22 -7.18
CA SER A 121 -7.04 1.32 -7.30
C SER A 121 -7.63 2.69 -6.98
N GLY A 122 -6.86 3.57 -6.31
CA GLY A 122 -7.36 4.84 -5.76
C GLY A 122 -8.35 4.66 -4.61
N LYS A 123 -8.45 3.46 -4.02
CA LYS A 123 -9.38 3.12 -2.95
C LYS A 123 -8.71 3.15 -1.59
N CYS A 124 -9.51 3.36 -0.55
CA CYS A 124 -9.06 3.49 0.82
C CYS A 124 -9.02 2.13 1.51
N LEU A 125 -8.00 1.91 2.35
CA LEU A 125 -8.00 0.83 3.34
C LEU A 125 -9.15 1.06 4.34
N GLU A 126 -9.94 0.02 4.57
CA GLU A 126 -11.15 0.04 5.36
C GLU A 126 -11.22 -1.20 6.26
N ILE A 127 -11.81 -1.06 7.46
CA ILE A 127 -12.37 -2.21 8.20
C ILE A 127 -13.79 -2.48 7.73
N ALA A 128 -14.02 -3.69 7.22
CA ALA A 128 -15.25 -4.06 6.53
C ALA A 128 -16.50 -3.91 7.41
N ASP A 129 -17.59 -3.50 6.78
CA ASP A 129 -18.96 -3.51 7.32
C ASP A 129 -19.11 -2.76 8.66
N SER A 130 -18.26 -1.75 8.91
CA SER A 130 -18.23 -1.01 10.19
C SER A 130 -18.01 -1.87 11.43
N ARG A 131 -17.52 -3.09 11.24
CA ARG A 131 -17.30 -4.06 12.31
C ARG A 131 -16.30 -3.55 13.33
N LYS A 132 -16.53 -3.89 14.59
CA LYS A 132 -15.68 -3.50 15.74
C LYS A 132 -15.13 -4.69 16.50
N ASP A 133 -15.50 -5.90 16.13
CA ASP A 133 -15.01 -7.13 16.72
C ASP A 133 -13.57 -7.45 16.25
N ASN A 134 -12.87 -8.22 17.07
CA ASN A 134 -11.55 -8.74 16.75
C ASN A 134 -11.64 -9.71 15.57
N GLY A 135 -10.68 -9.63 14.65
CA GLY A 135 -10.65 -10.44 13.44
C GLY A 135 -11.52 -9.89 12.30
N ALA A 136 -12.18 -8.73 12.47
CA ALA A 136 -12.87 -8.09 11.35
C ALA A 136 -11.86 -7.75 10.24
N PRO A 137 -12.16 -8.09 8.97
CA PRO A 137 -11.20 -8.00 7.90
C PRO A 137 -10.92 -6.56 7.49
N ALA A 138 -9.67 -6.29 7.16
CA ALA A 138 -9.30 -5.11 6.40
C ALA A 138 -9.49 -5.39 4.90
N GLN A 139 -10.06 -4.43 4.20
CA GLN A 139 -10.34 -4.48 2.76
C GLN A 139 -10.03 -3.13 2.11
N GLN A 140 -10.11 -3.05 0.79
CA GLN A 140 -10.23 -1.76 0.13
C GLN A 140 -11.69 -1.42 -0.19
N TRP A 141 -11.99 -0.13 -0.17
CA TRP A 141 -13.28 0.39 -0.63
C TRP A 141 -13.13 1.79 -1.19
N THR A 142 -14.06 2.20 -2.06
CA THR A 142 -14.15 3.58 -2.53
C THR A 142 -14.04 4.54 -1.35
N CYS A 143 -13.12 5.50 -1.44
CA CYS A 143 -12.92 6.50 -0.39
C CYS A 143 -14.17 7.36 -0.21
N VAL A 144 -14.65 7.48 1.02
CA VAL A 144 -15.83 8.28 1.39
C VAL A 144 -15.45 9.29 2.48
N ASN A 145 -15.92 10.53 2.34
CA ASN A 145 -15.74 11.57 3.36
C ASN A 145 -16.60 11.31 4.59
N GLY A 146 -16.02 11.52 5.78
CA GLY A 146 -16.72 11.35 7.06
C GLY A 146 -16.95 9.89 7.49
N VAL A 147 -16.33 8.91 6.81
CA VAL A 147 -16.45 7.49 7.17
C VAL A 147 -15.25 7.05 8.01
N ASP A 148 -15.49 6.87 9.31
CA ASP A 148 -14.45 6.56 10.29
C ASP A 148 -13.82 5.16 10.11
N THR A 149 -14.47 4.23 9.40
CA THR A 149 -13.90 2.90 9.07
C THR A 149 -12.71 3.00 8.11
N GLN A 150 -12.59 4.12 7.40
CA GLN A 150 -11.54 4.41 6.42
C GLN A 150 -10.49 5.41 6.94
N LEU A 151 -10.61 5.81 8.21
CA LEU A 151 -9.69 6.74 8.86
C LEU A 151 -8.80 6.00 9.85
N TRP A 152 -7.52 6.34 9.80
CA TRP A 152 -6.46 5.67 10.53
C TRP A 152 -5.60 6.69 11.26
N ARG A 153 -5.09 6.30 12.42
CA ARG A 153 -4.10 7.07 13.20
C ARG A 153 -2.81 6.27 13.27
N PHE A 154 -1.70 6.98 13.11
CA PHE A 154 -0.37 6.45 13.36
C PHE A 154 0.04 6.95 14.73
N ASP A 155 0.26 6.05 15.68
CA ASP A 155 0.79 6.45 16.98
C ASP A 155 2.29 6.65 16.84
N VAL A 156 2.68 7.87 16.45
CA VAL A 156 4.05 8.22 16.09
C VAL A 156 4.89 8.30 17.34
N MET A 157 5.48 7.17 17.71
CA MET A 157 6.59 7.15 18.66
C MET A 157 7.94 6.85 18.00
N ASN A 158 8.00 6.17 16.84
CA ASN A 158 9.24 5.76 16.14
C ASN A 158 8.98 5.37 14.66
N ASP A 159 10.02 4.88 13.96
CA ASP A 159 9.93 4.23 12.63
C ASP A 159 8.98 3.02 12.59
N ILE A 160 8.68 2.45 13.77
CA ILE A 160 7.76 1.34 13.97
C ILE A 160 6.58 1.86 14.78
N THR A 161 5.38 1.79 14.21
CA THR A 161 4.16 2.38 14.78
C THR A 161 2.97 1.43 14.62
N PRO A 162 2.04 1.41 15.59
CA PRO A 162 0.72 0.84 15.36
C PRO A 162 -0.11 1.71 14.41
N VAL A 163 -0.94 1.05 13.60
CA VAL A 163 -1.90 1.70 12.70
C VAL A 163 -3.30 1.45 13.23
N ILE A 164 -3.95 2.48 13.75
CA ILE A 164 -5.16 2.36 14.58
C ILE A 164 -6.36 2.84 13.79
N ASN A 165 -7.38 2.00 13.65
CA ASN A 165 -8.63 2.36 13.00
C ASN A 165 -9.44 3.33 13.89
N LYS A 166 -9.88 4.45 13.32
CA LYS A 166 -10.60 5.48 14.08
C LYS A 166 -11.96 5.01 14.61
N ASN A 167 -12.71 4.23 13.82
CA ASN A 167 -14.06 3.78 14.21
C ASN A 167 -14.06 2.82 15.41
N SER A 168 -13.07 1.93 15.48
CA SER A 168 -13.03 0.87 16.49
C SER A 168 -11.99 1.08 17.60
N GLY A 169 -10.99 1.94 17.38
CA GLY A 169 -9.82 2.08 18.24
C GLY A 169 -8.89 0.85 18.21
N LYS A 170 -9.08 -0.07 17.26
CA LYS A 170 -8.31 -1.31 17.13
C LYS A 170 -7.18 -1.18 16.11
N PHE A 171 -6.25 -2.10 16.19
CA PHE A 171 -4.97 -2.08 15.50
C PHE A 171 -5.06 -2.91 14.23
N LEU A 172 -4.53 -2.38 13.13
CA LEU A 172 -4.28 -3.15 11.92
C LEU A 172 -3.28 -4.26 12.25
N GLU A 173 -3.67 -5.49 11.98
CA GLU A 173 -2.94 -6.69 12.34
C GLU A 173 -2.86 -7.63 11.12
N ILE A 174 -1.72 -8.31 10.95
CA ILE A 174 -1.68 -9.54 10.16
C ILE A 174 -2.17 -10.70 11.03
N ASP A 175 -3.18 -11.44 10.55
CA ASP A 175 -3.85 -12.49 11.31
C ASP A 175 -2.87 -13.49 11.94
N ASN A 176 -3.01 -13.66 13.26
CA ASN A 176 -2.14 -14.48 14.11
C ASN A 176 -0.64 -14.19 13.97
N SER A 177 -0.27 -12.95 13.60
CA SER A 177 1.10 -12.55 13.30
C SER A 177 1.80 -13.46 12.28
N SER A 178 1.04 -14.02 11.34
CA SER A 178 1.57 -14.90 10.29
C SER A 178 2.70 -14.23 9.52
N VAL A 179 3.67 -15.03 9.06
CA VAL A 179 4.73 -14.60 8.13
C VAL A 179 4.52 -15.12 6.71
N ARG A 180 3.37 -15.75 6.43
CA ARG A 180 3.07 -16.29 5.10
C ARG A 180 2.56 -15.19 4.16
N PRO A 181 3.08 -15.09 2.92
CA PRO A 181 2.42 -14.32 1.88
C PRO A 181 0.96 -14.74 1.71
N GLY A 182 0.07 -13.78 1.51
CA GLY A 182 -1.37 -14.01 1.42
C GLY A 182 -2.10 -14.04 2.76
N ALA A 183 -1.39 -13.96 3.90
CA ALA A 183 -2.07 -13.82 5.19
C ALA A 183 -2.89 -12.54 5.23
N ARG A 184 -4.12 -12.65 5.73
CA ARG A 184 -5.11 -11.58 5.76
C ARG A 184 -4.71 -10.49 6.77
N ALA A 185 -4.95 -9.24 6.41
CA ALA A 185 -4.96 -8.13 7.35
C ALA A 185 -6.35 -7.98 7.99
N GLN A 186 -6.38 -7.69 9.28
CA GLN A 186 -7.59 -7.56 10.09
C GLN A 186 -7.41 -6.45 11.12
N GLN A 187 -8.45 -6.18 11.92
CA GLN A 187 -8.28 -5.44 13.16
C GLN A 187 -8.26 -6.36 14.38
N TRP A 188 -7.53 -5.97 15.41
CA TRP A 188 -7.57 -6.61 16.71
C TRP A 188 -7.33 -5.59 17.82
N ALA A 189 -7.82 -5.88 19.03
CA ALA A 189 -7.46 -5.10 20.22
C ALA A 189 -5.93 -5.03 20.37
N GLU A 190 -5.43 -4.02 21.08
CA GLU A 190 -4.00 -3.93 21.36
C GLU A 190 -3.49 -5.25 21.95
N ALA A 191 -2.47 -5.81 21.32
CA ALA A 191 -1.81 -7.01 21.80
C ALA A 191 -0.32 -6.68 21.93
N VAL A 192 0.09 -6.32 23.15
CA VAL A 192 1.46 -5.87 23.50
C VAL A 192 2.56 -6.82 23.01
N THR A 193 2.24 -8.11 22.83
CA THR A 193 3.16 -9.15 22.37
C THR A 193 2.90 -9.63 20.94
N ALA A 194 1.90 -9.12 20.22
CA ALA A 194 1.60 -9.53 18.85
C ALA A 194 2.43 -8.73 17.84
N PRO A 195 3.50 -9.32 17.26
CA PRO A 195 4.37 -8.58 16.36
C PRO A 195 3.66 -8.24 15.03
N GLY A 196 2.52 -8.87 14.74
CA GLY A 196 1.65 -8.58 13.61
C GLY A 196 0.98 -7.20 13.61
N GLN A 197 1.02 -6.44 14.72
CA GLN A 197 0.44 -5.09 14.82
C GLN A 197 1.43 -3.95 14.60
N GLN A 198 2.71 -4.27 14.37
CA GLN A 198 3.78 -3.29 14.22
C GLN A 198 4.06 -3.03 12.74
N TRP A 199 4.06 -1.76 12.34
CA TRP A 199 4.22 -1.36 10.95
C TRP A 199 5.33 -0.32 10.79
N ARG A 200 6.05 -0.38 9.67
CA ARG A 200 6.92 0.68 9.16
C ARG A 200 6.31 1.24 7.88
N ALA A 201 6.53 2.52 7.61
CA ALA A 201 6.01 3.18 6.41
C ALA A 201 7.11 3.80 5.52
N PRO A 202 8.11 3.02 5.05
CA PRO A 202 9.19 3.57 4.23
C PRO A 202 8.64 4.09 2.89
N GLU A 203 9.24 5.18 2.41
CA GLU A 203 8.99 5.66 1.05
C GLU A 203 9.41 4.62 0.02
N VAL A 204 8.61 4.51 -1.04
CA VAL A 204 8.97 3.75 -2.24
C VAL A 204 10.11 4.49 -2.92
N PRO A 205 11.27 3.85 -3.16
CA PRO A 205 12.37 4.51 -3.85
C PRO A 205 11.90 5.05 -5.19
N ALA A 206 12.15 6.35 -5.44
CA ALA A 206 11.97 6.91 -6.77
C ALA A 206 12.86 6.12 -7.73
N GLY A 207 12.25 5.40 -8.68
CA GLY A 207 13.01 4.67 -9.69
C GLY A 207 14.01 5.63 -10.33
N ARG A 208 15.30 5.28 -10.27
CA ARG A 208 16.35 6.05 -10.96
C ARG A 208 15.91 6.17 -12.41
N GLN A 209 15.54 7.37 -12.85
CA GLN A 209 15.42 7.63 -14.28
C GLN A 209 16.82 7.51 -14.85
N VAL A 210 17.13 6.34 -15.39
CA VAL A 210 18.31 6.17 -16.22
C VAL A 210 18.00 6.95 -17.49
N ARG A 211 18.62 8.13 -17.60
CA ARG A 211 18.67 8.89 -18.85
C ARG A 211 19.53 8.17 -19.87
#